data_AF-A0AAU6M4G6-F1
#
_entry.id   AF-A0AAU6M4G6-F1
#
_cell.length_a   1.000
_cell.length_b   1.000
_cell.length_c   1.000
_cell.angle_alpha   90.00
_cell.angle_beta   90.00
_cell.angle_gamma   90.00
#
_symmetry.space_group_name_H-M   'P 1'
#
loop_
_entity.id
_entity.type
_entity.pdbx_description
1 polymer ?
#
loop_
_entity_poly.entity_id
_entity_poly.type
_entity_poly.pdbx_seq_one_letter_code
_entity_poly.pdbx_strand_id
1 'polypeptide(L)'
;MPKTVISQETAASSPVEPALPPFLLTNRQGEAARALLSYVAGLPLASVDAQFLAVVVAIRAARGGVGNVTGTDVRSLRLEDPRRAVADLEAAGWEVPGPLVDGEQDVPVGIRVPEMSREADHPLPLGKGTRSRVSGWALRARIAKPVKKASPATRLAALFLAAHSNSELHGRIPGHLPEACRAALPELAAKGFLADLSGDAYRLDPVVRHLAGRFRTPEEIAEEARVEASRPPADPDPDQITPAAWDAWKSGTSPALRRHVEAVEHCDLCRFSMGRVAKAFMYPPADVPAPRSVLTAYDAWEDGHPDRGPQAAGFAAAFRAEHGHGPSYGQLCKGLGWKLSRSLRGFVVHGIVAEDWLTDTSPVPWTLRPGRVAQAHGIALPGQAARTTR
;
A
#
# COMPACT_ATOMS: atom_id res chain seq x y z
N MET A 1 -54.31 16.33 -40.15
CA MET A 1 -53.27 16.73 -39.18
C MET A 1 -51.97 16.04 -39.55
N PRO A 2 -50.91 16.77 -39.91
CA PRO A 2 -49.64 16.17 -40.32
C PRO A 2 -48.85 15.72 -39.09
N LYS A 3 -48.27 14.52 -39.14
CA LYS A 3 -47.37 13.99 -38.12
C LYS A 3 -45.99 14.60 -38.30
N THR A 4 -45.59 15.44 -37.37
CA THR A 4 -44.21 15.95 -37.26
C THR A 4 -43.29 14.81 -36.87
N VAL A 5 -42.34 14.48 -37.76
CA VAL A 5 -41.23 13.58 -37.45
C VAL A 5 -40.12 14.42 -36.81
N ILE A 6 -39.85 14.18 -35.54
CA ILE A 6 -38.71 14.77 -34.83
C ILE A 6 -37.51 13.85 -35.08
N SER A 7 -36.59 14.30 -35.93
CA SER A 7 -35.26 13.68 -36.07
C SER A 7 -34.44 14.02 -34.83
N GLN A 8 -34.19 13.03 -33.97
CA GLN A 8 -33.17 13.13 -32.94
C GLN A 8 -31.81 12.88 -33.57
N GLU A 9 -31.02 13.95 -33.67
CA GLU A 9 -29.62 13.92 -34.04
C GLU A 9 -28.82 13.41 -32.83
N THR A 10 -28.53 12.11 -32.81
CA THR A 10 -27.64 11.49 -31.83
C THR A 10 -26.22 12.02 -32.04
N ALA A 11 -25.79 12.92 -31.15
CA ALA A 11 -24.40 13.32 -31.03
C ALA A 11 -23.52 12.09 -30.75
N ALA A 12 -22.62 11.79 -31.68
CA ALA A 12 -21.64 10.72 -31.54
C ALA A 12 -20.69 11.06 -30.38
N SER A 13 -20.80 10.28 -29.29
CA SER A 13 -19.84 10.30 -28.20
C SER A 13 -18.49 9.80 -28.72
N SER A 14 -17.44 10.60 -28.55
CA SER A 14 -16.07 10.20 -28.89
C SER A 14 -15.69 8.90 -28.15
N PRO A 15 -15.03 7.93 -28.80
CA PRO A 15 -14.66 6.69 -28.14
C PRO A 15 -13.68 6.99 -27.00
N VAL A 16 -14.11 6.74 -25.77
CA VAL A 16 -13.25 6.76 -24.59
C VAL A 16 -12.24 5.64 -24.77
N GLU A 17 -10.98 6.01 -25.01
CA GLU A 17 -9.87 5.05 -25.10
C GLU A 17 -9.83 4.22 -23.81
N PRO A 18 -9.87 2.88 -23.89
CA PRO A 18 -9.95 2.05 -22.70
C PRO A 18 -8.70 2.27 -21.84
N ALA A 19 -8.92 2.66 -20.59
CA ALA A 19 -7.85 2.89 -19.63
C ALA A 19 -6.95 1.65 -19.54
N LEU A 20 -5.64 1.87 -19.72
CA LEU A 20 -4.65 0.79 -19.70
C LEU A 20 -4.70 0.05 -18.35
N PRO A 21 -4.60 -1.29 -18.34
CA PRO A 21 -4.60 -2.05 -17.11
C PRO A 21 -3.42 -1.64 -16.21
N PRO A 22 -3.64 -1.53 -14.89
CA PRO A 22 -2.58 -1.15 -13.97
C PRO A 22 -1.50 -2.24 -13.90
N PHE A 23 -0.27 -1.84 -13.58
CA PHE A 23 0.81 -2.77 -13.28
C PHE A 23 0.42 -3.72 -12.15
N LEU A 24 0.71 -5.01 -12.32
CA LEU A 24 0.37 -6.03 -11.33
C LEU A 24 1.25 -5.96 -10.08
N LEU A 25 2.48 -5.47 -10.23
CA LEU A 25 3.49 -5.35 -9.18
C LEU A 25 3.78 -3.88 -8.85
N THR A 26 4.04 -3.61 -7.57
CA THR A 26 4.74 -2.40 -7.13
C THR A 26 6.25 -2.55 -7.36
N ASN A 27 7.03 -1.46 -7.27
CA ASN A 27 8.49 -1.51 -7.41
C ASN A 27 9.13 -2.53 -6.46
N ARG A 28 8.78 -2.48 -5.16
CA ARG A 28 9.26 -3.44 -4.15
C ARG A 28 8.87 -4.88 -4.44
N GLN A 29 7.68 -5.11 -5.00
CA GLN A 29 7.25 -6.46 -5.38
C GLN A 29 8.00 -6.97 -6.62
N GLY A 30 8.34 -6.06 -7.54
CA GLY A 30 9.22 -6.35 -8.67
C GLY A 30 10.64 -6.72 -8.26
N GLU A 31 11.20 -6.02 -7.27
CA GLU A 31 12.50 -6.36 -6.66
C GLU A 31 12.48 -7.76 -6.05
N ALA A 32 11.45 -8.07 -5.28
CA ALA A 32 11.24 -9.42 -4.74
C ALA A 32 11.16 -10.48 -5.84
N ALA A 33 10.45 -10.22 -6.94
CA ALA A 33 10.36 -11.15 -8.07
C ALA A 33 11.73 -11.37 -8.73
N ARG A 34 12.52 -10.30 -8.93
CA ARG A 34 13.87 -10.41 -9.50
C ARG A 34 14.84 -11.15 -8.60
N ALA A 35 14.87 -10.82 -7.31
CA ALA A 35 15.72 -11.52 -6.35
C ALA A 35 15.42 -13.02 -6.34
N LEU A 36 14.14 -13.39 -6.44
CA LEU A 36 13.73 -14.79 -6.56
C LEU A 36 14.19 -15.46 -7.85
N LEU A 37 14.07 -14.77 -8.98
CA LEU A 37 14.53 -15.30 -10.26
C LEU A 37 16.06 -15.44 -10.30
N SER A 38 16.80 -14.49 -9.72
CA SER A 38 18.25 -14.57 -9.57
C SER A 38 18.67 -15.72 -8.66
N TYR A 39 17.96 -15.96 -7.56
CA TYR A 39 18.18 -17.13 -6.72
C TYR A 39 18.03 -18.44 -7.50
N VAL A 40 16.91 -18.62 -8.20
CA VAL A 40 16.67 -19.86 -8.98
C VAL A 40 17.69 -20.03 -10.10
N ALA A 41 18.11 -18.94 -10.75
CA ALA A 41 19.16 -18.98 -11.77
C ALA A 41 20.54 -19.38 -11.21
N GLY A 42 20.78 -19.18 -9.92
CA GLY A 42 22.01 -19.57 -9.23
C GLY A 42 22.02 -21.03 -8.75
N LEU A 43 20.90 -21.75 -8.83
CA LEU A 43 20.81 -23.15 -8.40
C LEU A 43 21.50 -24.08 -9.41
N PRO A 44 22.10 -25.19 -8.97
CA PRO A 44 22.75 -26.18 -9.83
C PRO A 44 21.73 -27.09 -10.55
N LEU A 45 20.77 -26.50 -11.26
CA LEU A 45 19.71 -27.22 -11.97
C LEU A 45 20.10 -27.47 -13.42
N ALA A 46 20.05 -28.74 -13.84
CA ALA A 46 20.52 -29.19 -15.15
C ALA A 46 19.57 -28.88 -16.31
N SER A 47 18.28 -28.69 -16.03
CA SER A 47 17.24 -28.51 -17.05
C SER A 47 16.42 -27.24 -16.87
N VAL A 48 15.92 -26.69 -17.98
CA VAL A 48 14.99 -25.55 -17.96
C VAL A 48 13.65 -25.90 -17.31
N ASP A 49 13.24 -27.16 -17.39
CA ASP A 49 12.04 -27.66 -16.71
C ASP A 49 12.21 -27.61 -15.19
N ALA A 50 13.36 -28.05 -14.69
CA ALA A 50 13.70 -27.95 -13.27
C ALA A 50 13.75 -26.49 -12.82
N GLN A 51 14.39 -25.61 -13.58
CA GLN A 51 14.42 -24.17 -13.29
C GLN A 51 13.00 -23.57 -13.26
N PHE A 52 12.14 -23.95 -14.20
CA PHE A 52 10.79 -23.42 -14.27
C PHE A 52 9.91 -23.91 -13.11
N LEU A 53 10.04 -25.19 -12.73
CA LEU A 53 9.40 -25.74 -11.53
C LEU A 53 9.94 -25.07 -10.25
N ALA A 54 11.26 -24.88 -10.17
CA ALA A 54 11.94 -24.23 -9.05
C ALA A 54 11.42 -22.82 -8.80
N VAL A 55 11.15 -22.01 -9.85
CA VAL A 55 10.52 -20.69 -9.68
C VAL A 55 9.18 -20.79 -8.94
N VAL A 56 8.32 -21.74 -9.31
CA VAL A 56 7.01 -21.90 -8.65
C VAL A 56 7.15 -22.31 -7.20
N VAL A 57 8.01 -23.29 -6.93
CA VAL A 57 8.27 -23.80 -5.57
C VAL A 57 8.89 -22.70 -4.71
N ALA A 58 9.95 -22.04 -5.18
CA ALA A 58 10.66 -20.97 -4.50
C ALA A 58 9.71 -19.84 -4.10
N ILE A 59 8.79 -19.42 -4.99
CA ILE A 59 7.81 -18.36 -4.65
C ILE A 59 6.95 -18.79 -3.47
N ARG A 60 6.54 -20.06 -3.43
CA ARG A 60 5.67 -20.58 -2.36
C ARG A 60 6.44 -20.82 -1.06
N ALA A 61 7.70 -21.24 -1.15
CA ALA A 61 8.61 -21.48 -0.03
C ALA A 61 9.18 -20.20 0.60
N ALA A 62 9.23 -19.08 -0.12
CA ALA A 62 9.86 -17.82 0.29
C ALA A 62 9.36 -17.16 1.59
N ARG A 63 8.36 -17.73 2.29
CA ARG A 63 7.90 -17.27 3.61
C ARG A 63 8.41 -18.15 4.77
N GLY A 64 8.73 -19.40 4.51
CA GLY A 64 8.94 -20.37 5.60
C GLY A 64 9.48 -21.72 5.15
N GLY A 65 10.21 -21.75 4.03
CA GLY A 65 10.96 -22.91 3.58
C GLY A 65 10.17 -24.04 2.95
N VAL A 66 8.83 -23.96 2.88
CA VAL A 66 8.00 -25.03 2.29
C VAL A 66 7.08 -24.46 1.21
N GLY A 67 7.23 -24.98 -0.01
CA GLY A 67 6.42 -24.65 -1.16
C GLY A 67 5.44 -25.78 -1.48
N ASN A 68 4.17 -25.60 -1.13
CA ASN A 68 3.13 -26.57 -1.47
C ASN A 68 2.85 -26.54 -2.98
N VAL A 69 2.94 -27.66 -3.68
CA VAL A 69 2.67 -27.81 -5.12
C VAL A 69 1.77 -29.02 -5.35
N THR A 70 0.80 -28.90 -6.25
CA THR A 70 -0.06 -30.04 -6.65
C THR A 70 0.37 -30.62 -7.99
N GLY A 71 -0.08 -31.83 -8.31
CA GLY A 71 0.11 -32.39 -9.66
C GLY A 71 -0.53 -31.51 -10.74
N THR A 72 -1.63 -30.80 -10.42
CA THR A 72 -2.28 -29.83 -11.31
C THR A 72 -1.38 -28.63 -11.59
N ASP A 73 -0.64 -28.13 -10.59
CA ASP A 73 0.36 -27.09 -10.80
C ASP A 73 1.46 -27.54 -11.78
N VAL A 74 2.00 -28.75 -11.60
CA VAL A 74 3.06 -29.30 -12.47
C VAL A 74 2.56 -29.46 -13.91
N ARG A 75 1.37 -30.03 -14.12
CA ARG A 75 0.77 -30.13 -15.47
C ARG A 75 0.55 -28.76 -16.12
N SER A 76 0.20 -27.73 -15.35
CA SER A 76 0.02 -26.37 -15.86
C SER A 76 1.31 -25.73 -16.39
N LEU A 77 2.48 -26.23 -15.95
CA LEU A 77 3.78 -25.77 -16.42
C LEU A 77 4.13 -26.32 -17.80
N ARG A 78 3.50 -27.44 -18.20
CA ARG A 78 3.77 -28.10 -19.50
C ARG A 78 5.26 -28.41 -19.69
N LEU A 79 5.87 -28.95 -18.64
CA LEU A 79 7.24 -29.44 -18.66
C LEU A 79 7.36 -30.57 -19.69
N GLU A 80 8.50 -30.67 -20.35
CA GLU A 80 8.81 -31.75 -21.30
C GLU A 80 9.08 -33.05 -20.53
N ASP A 81 9.84 -32.98 -19.43
CA ASP A 81 10.11 -34.10 -18.54
C ASP A 81 9.90 -33.70 -17.06
N PRO A 82 8.65 -33.78 -16.56
CA PRO A 82 8.36 -33.41 -15.18
C PRO A 82 9.02 -34.32 -14.14
N ARG A 83 9.35 -35.58 -14.48
CA ARG A 83 10.00 -36.51 -13.56
C ARG A 83 11.46 -36.13 -13.36
N ARG A 84 12.17 -35.87 -14.45
CA ARG A 84 13.54 -35.37 -14.41
C ARG A 84 13.61 -34.02 -13.72
N ALA A 85 12.65 -33.12 -13.95
CA ALA A 85 12.60 -31.83 -13.27
C ALA A 85 12.53 -31.98 -11.74
N VAL A 86 11.75 -32.95 -11.23
CA VAL A 86 11.70 -33.25 -9.79
C VAL A 86 13.01 -33.84 -9.30
N ALA A 87 13.59 -34.79 -10.02
CA ALA A 87 14.88 -35.39 -9.66
C ALA A 87 16.02 -34.35 -9.63
N ASP A 88 16.02 -33.36 -10.54
CA ASP A 88 16.98 -32.25 -10.54
C ASP A 88 16.83 -31.37 -9.27
N LEU A 89 15.61 -31.17 -8.76
CA LEU A 89 15.40 -30.43 -7.50
C LEU A 89 15.92 -31.21 -6.29
N GLU A 90 15.69 -32.53 -6.26
CA GLU A 90 16.24 -33.41 -5.22
C GLU A 90 17.77 -33.42 -5.26
N ALA A 91 18.37 -33.46 -6.45
CA ALA A 91 19.81 -33.35 -6.63
C ALA A 91 20.37 -31.99 -6.20
N ALA A 92 19.58 -30.91 -6.29
CA ALA A 92 19.90 -29.60 -5.72
C ALA A 92 19.67 -29.52 -4.19
N GLY A 93 19.35 -30.63 -3.54
CA GLY A 93 19.20 -30.74 -2.09
C GLY A 93 17.80 -30.36 -1.56
N TRP A 94 16.81 -30.22 -2.43
CA TRP A 94 15.43 -29.97 -2.00
C TRP A 94 14.74 -31.28 -1.59
N GLU A 95 13.87 -31.22 -0.58
CA GLU A 95 13.13 -32.41 -0.14
C GLU A 95 11.74 -32.42 -0.78
N VAL A 96 11.47 -33.43 -1.62
CA VAL A 96 10.18 -33.61 -2.29
C VAL A 96 9.46 -34.83 -1.69
N PRO A 97 8.60 -34.65 -0.67
CA PRO A 97 7.97 -35.79 0.00
C PRO A 97 6.87 -36.40 -0.87
N GLY A 98 7.11 -37.60 -1.40
CA GLY A 98 6.10 -38.41 -2.08
C GLY A 98 5.92 -38.12 -3.58
N PRO A 99 4.97 -38.81 -4.25
CA PRO A 99 4.87 -38.79 -5.70
C PRO A 99 4.18 -37.52 -6.22
N LEU A 100 4.96 -36.48 -6.55
CA LEU A 100 4.41 -35.22 -7.10
C LEU A 100 3.82 -35.37 -8.52
N VAL A 101 4.46 -36.16 -9.38
CA VAL A 101 4.07 -36.31 -10.79
C VAL A 101 2.98 -37.37 -10.96
N ASP A 102 3.11 -38.50 -10.25
CA ASP A 102 2.24 -39.68 -10.38
C ASP A 102 1.19 -39.80 -9.26
N GLY A 103 1.20 -38.89 -8.29
CA GLY A 103 0.25 -38.89 -7.17
C GLY A 103 -1.09 -38.25 -7.52
N GLU A 104 -1.89 -38.04 -6.47
CA GLU A 104 -3.20 -37.41 -6.59
C GLU A 104 -3.10 -35.95 -7.05
N GLN A 105 -3.94 -35.58 -8.02
CA GLN A 105 -3.82 -34.32 -8.76
C GLN A 105 -4.00 -33.06 -7.89
N ASP A 106 -4.87 -33.16 -6.88
CA ASP A 106 -5.30 -32.02 -6.06
C ASP A 106 -4.75 -32.07 -4.63
N VAL A 107 -3.97 -33.11 -4.29
CA VAL A 107 -3.30 -33.21 -3.00
C VAL A 107 -2.01 -32.38 -3.04
N PRO A 108 -1.85 -31.36 -2.16
CA PRO A 108 -0.63 -30.57 -2.12
C PRO A 108 0.54 -31.37 -1.54
N VAL A 109 1.66 -31.37 -2.25
CA VAL A 109 2.96 -31.88 -1.79
C VAL A 109 3.80 -30.71 -1.29
N GLY A 110 4.23 -30.76 -0.04
CA GLY A 110 5.04 -29.71 0.59
C GLY A 110 6.52 -29.89 0.30
N ILE A 111 7.05 -29.24 -0.73
CA ILE A 111 8.47 -29.31 -1.08
C ILE A 111 9.27 -28.41 -0.14
N ARG A 112 10.26 -28.96 0.58
CA ARG A 112 11.14 -28.20 1.46
C ARG A 112 12.34 -27.66 0.68
N VAL A 113 12.58 -26.36 0.84
CA VAL A 113 13.72 -25.62 0.29
C VAL A 113 14.60 -25.22 1.48
N PRO A 114 15.68 -25.98 1.78
CA PRO A 114 16.44 -25.83 3.03
C PRO A 114 16.94 -24.40 3.27
N GLU A 115 17.46 -23.75 2.22
CA GLU A 115 17.99 -22.39 2.27
C GLU A 115 16.92 -21.32 2.59
N MET A 116 15.64 -21.62 2.34
CA MET A 116 14.51 -20.72 2.66
C MET A 116 13.85 -21.04 4.00
N SER A 117 14.39 -21.98 4.78
CA SER A 117 13.91 -22.26 6.12
C SER A 117 14.14 -21.07 7.05
N ARG A 118 13.34 -20.96 8.13
CA ARG A 118 13.47 -19.86 9.11
C ARG A 118 14.75 -19.92 9.94
N GLU A 119 15.42 -21.06 9.94
CA GLU A 119 16.64 -21.34 10.71
C GLU A 119 17.91 -21.03 9.90
N ALA A 120 17.77 -20.85 8.58
CA ALA A 120 18.84 -20.41 7.69
C ALA A 120 18.85 -18.87 7.56
N ASP A 121 19.98 -18.32 7.10
CA ASP A 121 20.07 -16.92 6.65
C ASP A 121 19.20 -16.76 5.38
N HIS A 122 17.92 -16.51 5.61
CA HIS A 122 16.87 -16.62 4.61
C HIS A 122 17.17 -15.67 3.43
N PRO A 123 17.45 -16.16 2.22
CA PRO A 123 17.91 -15.31 1.13
C PRO A 123 16.79 -14.42 0.55
N LEU A 124 15.52 -14.82 0.73
CA LEU A 124 14.36 -14.18 0.11
C LEU A 124 13.11 -14.06 1.00
N PRO A 125 13.15 -13.47 2.22
CA PRO A 125 12.01 -13.48 3.13
C PRO A 125 10.89 -12.60 2.60
N LEU A 126 9.88 -13.22 1.97
CA LEU A 126 8.70 -12.52 1.46
C LEU A 126 7.56 -12.56 2.49
N GLY A 127 7.11 -11.38 2.89
CA GLY A 127 5.85 -11.23 3.64
C GLY A 127 4.65 -11.85 2.89
N LYS A 128 3.60 -12.25 3.63
CA LYS A 128 2.42 -12.96 3.07
C LYS A 128 1.81 -12.22 1.85
N GLY A 129 1.65 -10.90 1.95
CA GLY A 129 1.08 -10.07 0.89
C GLY A 129 1.96 -10.03 -0.36
N THR A 130 3.25 -9.76 -0.20
CA THR A 130 4.24 -9.71 -1.30
C THR A 130 4.31 -11.06 -2.01
N ARG A 131 4.44 -12.16 -1.27
CA ARG A 131 4.50 -13.52 -1.83
C ARG A 131 3.26 -13.85 -2.68
N SER A 132 2.07 -13.54 -2.16
CA SER A 132 0.81 -13.77 -2.89
C SER A 132 0.74 -12.95 -4.19
N ARG A 133 1.18 -11.69 -4.16
CA ARG A 133 1.24 -10.81 -5.34
C ARG A 133 2.22 -11.32 -6.39
N VAL A 134 3.43 -11.69 -5.98
CA VAL A 134 4.46 -12.26 -6.88
C VAL A 134 3.99 -13.58 -7.49
N SER A 135 3.39 -14.48 -6.70
CA SER A 135 2.83 -15.73 -7.21
C SER A 135 1.73 -15.50 -8.25
N GLY A 136 0.80 -14.58 -7.99
CA GLY A 136 -0.27 -14.25 -8.93
C GLY A 136 0.24 -13.55 -10.19
N TRP A 137 1.28 -12.73 -10.08
CA TRP A 137 1.99 -12.14 -11.22
C TRP A 137 2.67 -13.22 -12.06
N ALA A 138 3.44 -14.12 -11.46
CA ALA A 138 4.16 -15.18 -12.17
C ALA A 138 3.18 -16.10 -12.93
N LEU A 139 2.05 -16.43 -12.30
CA LEU A 139 0.96 -17.15 -12.96
C LEU A 139 0.42 -16.41 -14.19
N ARG A 140 0.11 -15.11 -14.07
CA ARG A 140 -0.40 -14.31 -15.19
C ARG A 140 0.60 -14.15 -16.32
N ALA A 141 1.88 -13.94 -15.99
CA ALA A 141 2.94 -13.81 -16.99
C ALA A 141 3.13 -15.11 -17.79
N ARG A 142 3.17 -16.27 -17.13
CA ARG A 142 3.32 -17.57 -17.82
C ARG A 142 2.09 -18.01 -18.62
N ILE A 143 0.92 -17.44 -18.40
CA ILE A 143 -0.31 -17.73 -19.17
C ILE A 143 -0.74 -16.57 -20.08
N ALA A 144 0.11 -15.54 -20.23
CA ALA A 144 -0.16 -14.43 -21.11
C ALA A 144 -0.35 -14.92 -22.55
N LYS A 145 -1.27 -14.28 -23.29
CA LYS A 145 -1.68 -14.73 -24.65
C LYS A 145 -0.48 -15.03 -25.57
N PRO A 146 0.59 -14.21 -25.62
CA PRO A 146 1.77 -14.50 -26.45
C PRO A 146 2.46 -15.83 -26.11
N VAL A 147 2.56 -16.19 -24.82
CA VAL A 147 3.43 -17.29 -24.36
C VAL A 147 2.68 -18.50 -23.79
N LYS A 148 1.36 -18.44 -23.63
CA LYS A 148 0.58 -19.51 -22.96
C LYS A 148 0.69 -20.91 -23.59
N LYS A 149 1.09 -21.00 -24.86
CA LYS A 149 1.32 -22.25 -25.61
C LYS A 149 2.80 -22.46 -25.98
N ALA A 150 3.70 -21.60 -25.52
CA ALA A 150 5.13 -21.70 -25.83
C ALA A 150 5.82 -22.74 -24.94
N SER A 151 7.06 -23.06 -25.27
CA SER A 151 7.90 -24.00 -24.50
C SER A 151 8.15 -23.49 -23.07
N PRO A 152 8.54 -24.37 -22.13
CA PRO A 152 9.01 -23.98 -20.80
C PRO A 152 10.08 -22.89 -20.83
N ALA A 153 11.08 -23.01 -21.73
CA ALA A 153 12.14 -22.01 -21.91
C ALA A 153 11.59 -20.63 -22.30
N THR A 154 10.67 -20.58 -23.27
CA THR A 154 10.07 -19.31 -23.73
C THR A 154 9.22 -18.67 -22.64
N ARG A 155 8.46 -19.47 -21.87
CA ARG A 155 7.66 -18.98 -20.74
C ARG A 155 8.52 -18.48 -19.58
N LEU A 156 9.64 -19.16 -19.29
CA LEU A 156 10.59 -18.73 -18.28
C LEU A 156 11.34 -17.46 -18.71
N ALA A 157 11.78 -17.38 -19.96
CA ALA A 157 12.36 -16.16 -20.52
C ALA A 157 11.41 -14.97 -20.39
N ALA A 158 10.12 -15.15 -20.72
CA ALA A 158 9.10 -14.11 -20.56
C ALA A 158 8.97 -13.62 -19.10
N LEU A 159 9.07 -14.52 -18.11
CA LEU A 159 9.06 -14.14 -16.70
C LEU A 159 10.27 -13.28 -16.33
N PHE A 160 11.47 -13.67 -16.76
CA PHE A 160 12.69 -12.91 -16.52
C PHE A 160 12.63 -11.52 -17.14
N LEU A 161 12.26 -11.41 -18.41
CA LEU A 161 12.17 -10.13 -19.10
C LEU A 161 11.05 -9.25 -18.55
N ALA A 162 9.90 -9.84 -18.17
CA ALA A 162 8.86 -9.09 -17.50
C ALA A 162 9.37 -8.49 -16.17
N ALA A 163 10.07 -9.28 -15.35
CA ALA A 163 10.61 -8.82 -14.06
C ALA A 163 11.68 -7.72 -14.19
N HIS A 164 12.49 -7.76 -15.26
CA HIS A 164 13.59 -6.83 -15.52
C HIS A 164 13.22 -5.63 -16.42
N SER A 165 11.94 -5.49 -16.77
CA SER A 165 11.44 -4.33 -17.51
C SER A 165 11.04 -3.19 -16.57
N ASN A 166 11.39 -1.95 -16.94
CA ASN A 166 11.01 -0.73 -16.25
C ASN A 166 9.56 -0.32 -16.55
N SER A 167 9.08 0.79 -15.99
CA SER A 167 7.71 1.29 -16.23
C SER A 167 7.46 1.79 -17.66
N GLU A 168 8.52 2.05 -18.42
CA GLU A 168 8.49 2.46 -19.82
C GLU A 168 8.58 1.26 -20.78
N LEU A 169 8.55 0.04 -20.24
CA LEU A 169 8.61 -1.24 -20.95
C LEU A 169 9.99 -1.60 -21.51
N HIS A 170 11.02 -0.83 -21.22
CA HIS A 170 12.39 -1.11 -21.62
C HIS A 170 13.08 -2.00 -20.59
N GLY A 171 14.02 -2.84 -21.03
CA GLY A 171 14.86 -3.63 -20.14
C GLY A 171 16.16 -4.05 -20.81
N ARG A 172 17.04 -4.64 -20.01
CA ARG A 172 18.26 -5.33 -20.47
C ARG A 172 18.20 -6.79 -20.08
N ILE A 173 18.62 -7.66 -20.98
CA ILE A 173 18.63 -9.11 -20.74
C ILE A 173 19.55 -9.37 -19.53
N PRO A 174 19.04 -9.96 -18.45
CA PRO A 174 19.85 -10.16 -17.25
C PRO A 174 20.99 -11.14 -17.52
N GLY A 175 22.19 -10.87 -16.99
CA GLY A 175 23.38 -11.73 -17.16
C GLY A 175 23.17 -13.17 -16.68
N HIS A 176 22.30 -13.36 -15.70
CA HIS A 176 21.93 -14.66 -15.13
C HIS A 176 20.72 -15.32 -15.82
N LEU A 177 20.26 -14.83 -16.98
CA LEU A 177 19.24 -15.53 -17.77
C LEU A 177 19.80 -16.88 -18.24
N PRO A 178 19.13 -18.02 -17.98
CA PRO A 178 19.59 -19.33 -18.44
C PRO A 178 19.77 -19.39 -19.96
N GLU A 179 20.75 -20.16 -20.42
CA GLU A 179 21.11 -20.22 -21.85
C GLU A 179 19.94 -20.68 -22.74
N ALA A 180 19.19 -21.71 -22.30
CA ALA A 180 17.98 -22.15 -23.01
C ALA A 180 16.91 -21.05 -23.12
N CYS A 181 16.82 -20.16 -22.12
CA CYS A 181 15.92 -19.00 -22.16
C CYS A 181 16.43 -17.91 -23.10
N ARG A 182 17.76 -17.72 -23.21
CA ARG A 182 18.36 -16.80 -24.20
C ARG A 182 18.09 -17.26 -25.63
N ALA A 183 18.22 -18.56 -25.88
CA ALA A 183 17.92 -19.14 -27.20
C ALA A 183 16.44 -18.97 -27.60
N ALA A 184 15.54 -18.82 -26.63
CA ALA A 184 14.10 -18.62 -26.85
C ALA A 184 13.68 -17.15 -27.13
N LEU A 185 14.58 -16.18 -27.03
CA LEU A 185 14.26 -14.75 -27.20
C LEU A 185 13.68 -14.40 -28.58
N PRO A 186 14.19 -14.94 -29.70
CA PRO A 186 13.58 -14.67 -31.02
C PRO A 186 12.13 -15.15 -31.11
N GLU A 187 11.78 -16.25 -30.43
CA GLU A 187 10.40 -16.75 -30.37
C GLU A 187 9.48 -15.76 -29.61
N LEU A 188 9.98 -15.12 -28.55
CA LEU A 188 9.23 -14.11 -27.80
C LEU A 188 8.91 -12.88 -28.65
N ALA A 189 9.86 -12.43 -29.48
CA ALA A 189 9.64 -11.37 -30.44
C ALA A 189 8.59 -11.79 -31.49
N ALA A 190 8.75 -12.96 -32.09
CA ALA A 190 7.82 -13.47 -33.11
C ALA A 190 6.38 -13.66 -32.58
N LYS A 191 6.22 -13.97 -31.29
CA LYS A 191 4.91 -14.14 -30.63
C LYS A 191 4.29 -12.83 -30.13
N GLY A 192 4.95 -11.70 -30.27
CA GLY A 192 4.46 -10.39 -29.81
C GLY A 192 4.48 -10.26 -28.29
N PHE A 193 5.42 -10.91 -27.60
CA PHE A 193 5.73 -10.61 -26.21
C PHE A 193 6.73 -9.45 -26.09
N LEU A 194 7.66 -9.37 -27.05
CA LEU A 194 8.60 -8.26 -27.21
C LEU A 194 8.20 -7.45 -28.44
N ALA A 195 8.14 -6.13 -28.28
CA ALA A 195 7.99 -5.20 -29.40
C ALA A 195 9.32 -4.96 -30.12
N ASP A 196 10.43 -5.05 -29.40
CA ASP A 196 11.77 -4.88 -29.95
C ASP A 196 12.81 -5.71 -29.17
N LEU A 197 13.85 -6.15 -29.87
CA LEU A 197 14.98 -6.91 -29.35
C LEU A 197 16.24 -6.52 -30.15
N SER A 198 17.17 -5.82 -29.51
CA SER A 198 18.40 -5.33 -30.13
C SER A 198 19.60 -5.53 -29.20
N GLY A 199 20.46 -6.49 -29.55
CA GLY A 199 21.55 -6.93 -28.68
C GLY A 199 21.01 -7.40 -27.33
N ASP A 200 21.52 -6.81 -26.24
CA ASP A 200 21.03 -7.08 -24.88
C ASP A 200 19.84 -6.21 -24.46
N ALA A 201 19.42 -5.24 -25.27
CA ALA A 201 18.28 -4.37 -24.97
C ALA A 201 16.99 -4.96 -25.56
N TYR A 202 15.88 -4.80 -24.84
CA TYR A 202 14.57 -5.21 -25.32
C TYR A 202 13.48 -4.24 -24.86
N ARG A 203 12.34 -4.30 -25.55
CA ARG A 203 11.11 -3.60 -25.17
C ARG A 203 9.96 -4.59 -25.11
N LEU A 204 9.24 -4.63 -24.00
CA LEU A 204 8.01 -5.42 -23.89
C LEU A 204 6.93 -4.86 -24.81
N ASP A 205 6.13 -5.74 -25.40
CA ASP A 205 4.96 -5.32 -26.15
C ASP A 205 3.94 -4.62 -25.22
N PRO A 206 3.32 -3.50 -25.64
CA PRO A 206 2.29 -2.81 -24.85
C PRO A 206 1.15 -3.73 -24.37
N VAL A 207 0.83 -4.81 -25.10
CA VAL A 207 -0.19 -5.80 -24.70
C VAL A 207 0.13 -6.50 -23.38
N VAL A 208 1.41 -6.60 -23.03
CA VAL A 208 1.90 -7.22 -21.79
C VAL A 208 2.42 -6.19 -20.78
N ARG A 209 2.18 -4.89 -21.00
CA ARG A 209 2.59 -3.78 -20.11
C ARG A 209 2.33 -4.04 -18.64
N HIS A 210 1.14 -4.52 -18.30
CA HIS A 210 0.72 -4.77 -16.93
C HIS A 210 1.60 -5.81 -16.20
N LEU A 211 2.36 -6.63 -16.94
CA LEU A 211 3.29 -7.61 -16.40
C LEU A 211 4.66 -7.01 -16.04
N ALA A 212 4.98 -5.78 -16.44
CA ALA A 212 6.30 -5.20 -16.18
C ALA A 212 6.59 -5.15 -14.67
N GLY A 213 7.78 -5.62 -14.29
CA GLY A 213 8.28 -5.69 -12.92
C GLY A 213 8.78 -4.35 -12.38
N ARG A 214 8.64 -3.27 -13.15
CA ARG A 214 9.02 -1.90 -12.78
C ARG A 214 10.45 -1.86 -12.23
N PHE A 215 11.38 -2.45 -12.99
CA PHE A 215 12.80 -2.39 -12.70
C PHE A 215 13.22 -0.94 -12.53
N ARG A 216 13.93 -0.67 -11.43
CA ARG A 216 14.54 0.62 -11.14
C ARG A 216 16.02 0.53 -11.43
N THR A 217 16.59 1.52 -12.10
CA THR A 217 18.03 1.59 -12.27
C THR A 217 18.72 1.90 -10.93
N PRO A 218 20.02 1.59 -10.77
CA PRO A 218 20.76 1.97 -9.57
C PRO A 218 20.68 3.48 -9.27
N GLU A 219 20.63 4.32 -10.29
CA GLU A 219 20.46 5.76 -10.18
C GLU A 219 19.09 6.13 -9.60
N GLU A 220 18.00 5.51 -10.08
CA GLU A 220 16.66 5.72 -9.54
C GLU A 220 16.55 5.26 -8.08
N ILE A 221 17.20 4.16 -7.72
CA ILE A 221 17.26 3.67 -6.33
C ILE A 221 18.05 4.66 -5.45
N ALA A 222 19.21 5.13 -5.92
CA ALA A 222 20.03 6.09 -5.20
C ALA A 222 19.30 7.43 -5.02
N GLU A 223 18.55 7.87 -6.03
CA GLU A 223 17.75 9.09 -5.94
C GLU A 223 16.62 8.95 -4.92
N GLU A 224 15.88 7.84 -4.94
CA GLU A 224 14.86 7.58 -3.93
C GLU A 224 15.45 7.49 -2.52
N ALA A 225 16.63 6.88 -2.37
CA ALA A 225 17.35 6.84 -1.11
C ALA A 225 17.78 8.25 -0.65
N ARG A 226 18.21 9.12 -1.57
CA ARG A 226 18.52 10.53 -1.27
C ARG A 226 17.28 11.31 -0.85
N VAL A 227 16.16 11.12 -1.55
CA VAL A 227 14.87 11.74 -1.23
C VAL A 227 14.36 11.27 0.13
N GLU A 228 14.44 9.97 0.43
CA GLU A 228 14.05 9.40 1.71
C GLU A 228 14.99 9.86 2.84
N ALA A 229 16.30 9.94 2.60
CA ALA A 229 17.26 10.49 3.57
C ALA A 229 17.06 12.00 3.82
N SER A 230 16.55 12.72 2.82
CA SER A 230 16.19 14.14 2.94
C SER A 230 14.79 14.35 3.53
N ARG A 231 14.02 13.28 3.72
CA ARG A 231 12.70 13.33 4.33
C ARG A 231 12.87 13.72 5.80
N PRO A 232 12.07 14.67 6.33
CA PRO A 232 12.10 14.97 7.74
C PRO A 232 11.91 13.67 8.54
N PRO A 233 12.66 13.49 9.65
CA PRO A 233 12.50 12.31 10.49
C PRO A 233 11.03 12.17 10.88
N ALA A 234 10.54 10.93 10.89
CA ALA A 234 9.19 10.64 11.34
C ALA A 234 8.96 11.24 12.74
N ASP A 235 7.76 11.76 12.99
CA ASP A 235 7.42 12.35 14.29
C ASP A 235 7.81 11.37 15.41
N PRO A 236 8.59 11.81 16.41
CA PRO A 236 9.07 10.92 17.47
C PRO A 236 7.90 10.22 18.15
N ASP A 237 8.12 8.98 18.58
CA ASP A 237 7.16 8.30 19.44
C ASP A 237 6.96 9.17 20.71
N PRO A 238 5.72 9.32 21.24
CA PRO A 238 5.51 9.96 22.54
C PRO A 238 6.55 9.59 23.61
N ASP A 239 6.98 8.33 23.66
CA ASP A 239 7.92 7.84 24.68
C ASP A 239 9.37 8.30 24.44
N GLN A 240 9.67 8.87 23.28
CA GLN A 240 11.00 9.40 22.91
C GLN A 240 11.17 10.88 23.25
N ILE A 241 10.09 11.58 23.60
CA ILE A 241 10.14 13.01 23.94
C ILE A 241 10.59 13.15 25.39
N THR A 242 11.74 13.79 25.62
CA THR A 242 12.31 13.93 26.97
C THR A 242 11.66 15.09 27.74
N PRO A 243 11.57 15.02 29.08
CA PRO A 243 11.09 16.14 29.91
C PRO A 243 11.86 17.45 29.64
N ALA A 244 13.18 17.38 29.49
CA ALA A 244 14.02 18.54 29.22
C ALA A 244 13.69 19.21 27.86
N ALA A 245 13.48 18.42 26.81
CA ALA A 245 13.07 18.95 25.51
C ALA A 245 11.68 19.61 25.57
N TRP A 246 10.76 19.01 26.34
CA TRP A 246 9.43 19.54 26.54
C TRP A 246 9.42 20.86 27.33
N ASP A 247 10.21 20.95 28.40
CA ASP A 247 10.32 22.18 29.20
C ASP A 247 11.01 23.31 28.44
N ALA A 248 12.02 22.99 27.61
CA ALA A 248 12.65 23.93 26.70
C ALA A 248 11.64 24.48 25.69
N TRP A 249 10.81 23.62 25.08
CA TRP A 249 9.74 24.05 24.19
C TRP A 249 8.74 24.96 24.91
N LYS A 250 8.22 24.57 26.08
CA LYS A 250 7.26 25.37 26.87
C LYS A 250 7.82 26.76 27.18
N SER A 251 9.10 26.85 27.53
CA SER A 251 9.78 28.11 27.85
C SER A 251 9.94 29.04 26.65
N GLY A 252 9.98 28.50 25.43
CA GLY A 252 10.04 29.27 24.18
C GLY A 252 8.68 29.70 23.63
N THR A 253 7.56 29.29 24.24
CA THR A 253 6.21 29.65 23.78
C THR A 253 5.64 30.89 24.47
N SER A 254 4.57 31.45 23.91
CA SER A 254 3.88 32.59 24.52
C SER A 254 3.23 32.22 25.87
N PRO A 255 3.08 33.17 26.82
CA PRO A 255 2.46 32.89 28.11
C PRO A 255 1.03 32.34 28.00
N ALA A 256 0.28 32.72 26.96
CA ALA A 256 -1.07 32.22 26.73
C ALA A 256 -1.07 30.75 26.27
N LEU A 257 -0.18 30.39 25.33
CA LEU A 257 -0.03 29.01 24.87
C LEU A 257 0.48 28.11 26.00
N ARG A 258 1.46 28.59 26.78
CA ARG A 258 1.97 27.88 27.95
C ARG A 258 0.88 27.53 28.95
N ARG A 259 0.02 28.48 29.34
CA ARG A 259 -1.11 28.22 30.25
C ARG A 259 -2.08 27.18 29.69
N HIS A 260 -2.35 27.23 28.39
CA HIS A 260 -3.22 26.25 27.72
C HIS A 260 -2.61 24.85 27.74
N VAL A 261 -1.31 24.75 27.41
CA VAL A 261 -0.55 23.50 27.46
C VAL A 261 -0.57 22.92 28.87
N GLU A 262 -0.27 23.74 29.89
CA GLU A 262 -0.27 23.32 31.29
C GLU A 262 -1.66 22.87 31.75
N ALA A 263 -2.74 23.52 31.28
CA ALA A 263 -4.11 23.08 31.56
C ALA A 263 -4.44 21.69 30.97
N VAL A 264 -3.92 21.37 29.78
CA VAL A 264 -4.08 20.04 29.17
C VAL A 264 -3.20 18.99 29.86
N GLU A 265 -1.95 19.34 30.14
CA GLU A 265 -0.94 18.47 30.78
C GLU A 265 -1.38 18.03 32.18
N HIS A 266 -1.95 18.95 32.96
CA HIS A 266 -2.36 18.71 34.35
C HIS A 266 -3.86 18.41 34.51
N CYS A 267 -4.57 18.05 33.44
CA CYS A 267 -5.99 17.72 33.53
C CYS A 267 -6.21 16.33 34.16
N ASP A 268 -6.70 16.30 35.41
CA ASP A 268 -6.95 15.08 36.20
C ASP A 268 -7.97 14.12 35.58
N LEU A 269 -8.85 14.65 34.74
CA LEU A 269 -9.89 13.89 34.05
C LEU A 269 -9.38 13.26 32.74
N CYS A 270 -8.45 13.91 32.06
CA CYS A 270 -7.89 13.41 30.80
C CYS A 270 -6.70 12.45 31.01
N ARG A 271 -5.89 12.68 32.04
CA ARG A 271 -4.74 11.83 32.43
C ARG A 271 -3.83 11.49 31.25
N PHE A 272 -3.48 12.48 30.44
CA PHE A 272 -2.56 12.26 29.33
C PHE A 272 -1.12 12.04 29.84
N SER A 273 -0.36 11.18 29.17
CA SER A 273 1.08 11.13 29.39
C SER A 273 1.74 12.41 28.85
N MET A 274 2.83 12.84 29.48
CA MET A 274 3.61 14.01 29.03
C MET A 274 4.00 13.88 27.55
N GLY A 275 4.52 12.72 27.15
CA GLY A 275 4.92 12.47 25.76
C GLY A 275 3.77 12.63 24.75
N ARG A 276 2.54 12.26 25.12
CA ARG A 276 1.37 12.43 24.25
C ARG A 276 0.98 13.90 24.09
N VAL A 277 1.03 14.67 25.17
CA VAL A 277 0.76 16.12 25.14
C VAL A 277 1.86 16.81 24.34
N ALA A 278 3.12 16.56 24.68
CA ALA A 278 4.28 17.14 24.03
C ALA A 278 4.27 16.87 22.51
N LYS A 279 4.01 15.62 22.09
CA LYS A 279 3.92 15.28 20.67
C LYS A 279 2.89 16.12 19.93
N ALA A 280 1.69 16.25 20.49
CA ALA A 280 0.61 16.97 19.83
C ALA A 280 0.86 18.48 19.68
N PHE A 281 1.62 19.08 20.60
CA PHE A 281 1.96 20.50 20.55
C PHE A 281 3.23 20.80 19.74
N MET A 282 4.24 19.93 19.82
CA MET A 282 5.52 20.11 19.12
C MET A 282 5.46 19.69 17.64
N TYR A 283 4.61 18.70 17.32
CA TYR A 283 4.51 18.09 15.99
C TYR A 283 3.05 18.04 15.54
N PRO A 284 2.44 19.20 15.20
CA PRO A 284 1.09 19.23 14.69
C PRO A 284 1.01 18.42 13.39
N PRO A 285 -0.07 17.64 13.18
CA PRO A 285 -0.20 16.84 11.98
C PRO A 285 -0.22 17.72 10.73
N ALA A 286 0.46 17.28 9.66
CA ALA A 286 0.41 17.96 8.38
C ALA A 286 -1.00 17.96 7.79
N ASP A 287 -1.38 19.07 7.14
CA ASP A 287 -2.61 19.16 6.37
C ASP A 287 -2.52 18.25 5.14
N VAL A 288 -3.20 17.10 5.21
CA VAL A 288 -3.31 16.17 4.07
C VAL A 288 -4.69 16.35 3.44
N PRO A 289 -4.78 16.68 2.14
CA PRO A 289 -6.07 16.77 1.45
C PRO A 289 -6.91 15.51 1.61
N ALA A 290 -8.22 15.68 1.87
CA ALA A 290 -9.14 14.56 2.05
C ALA A 290 -9.31 13.78 0.72
N PRO A 291 -9.12 12.45 0.71
CA PRO A 291 -9.44 11.61 -0.44
C PRO A 291 -10.93 11.70 -0.81
N ARG A 292 -11.28 11.50 -2.09
CA ARG A 292 -12.70 11.52 -2.55
C ARG A 292 -13.61 10.58 -1.77
N SER A 293 -13.10 9.42 -1.32
CA SER A 293 -13.87 8.49 -0.50
C SER A 293 -14.29 9.05 0.87
N VAL A 294 -13.55 10.02 1.40
CA VAL A 294 -13.92 10.72 2.64
C VAL A 294 -15.08 11.67 2.41
N LEU A 295 -15.16 12.31 1.24
CA LEU A 295 -16.28 13.19 0.88
C LEU A 295 -17.60 12.41 0.82
N THR A 296 -17.63 11.29 0.09
CA THR A 296 -18.84 10.44 0.02
C THR A 296 -19.25 9.90 1.40
N ALA A 297 -18.28 9.55 2.25
CA ALA A 297 -18.55 9.11 3.61
C ALA A 297 -19.03 10.24 4.53
N TYR A 298 -18.64 11.48 4.24
CA TYR A 298 -19.10 12.67 4.95
C TYR A 298 -20.56 12.96 4.61
N ASP A 299 -20.94 12.99 3.33
CA ASP A 299 -22.32 13.28 2.91
C ASP A 299 -23.31 12.31 3.59
N ALA A 300 -23.00 11.00 3.56
CA ALA A 300 -23.82 9.99 4.20
C ALA A 300 -23.88 10.11 5.73
N TRP A 301 -22.80 10.62 6.36
CA TRP A 301 -22.81 10.88 7.80
C TRP A 301 -23.61 12.13 8.15
N GLU A 302 -23.49 13.18 7.33
CA GLU A 302 -24.14 14.47 7.49
C GLU A 302 -25.67 14.33 7.52
N ASP A 303 -26.24 13.57 6.59
CA ASP A 303 -27.68 13.29 6.50
C ASP A 303 -28.25 12.66 7.78
N GLY A 304 -27.43 11.86 8.48
CA GLY A 304 -27.82 11.20 9.73
C GLY A 304 -27.64 12.06 10.98
N HIS A 305 -27.03 13.25 10.87
CA HIS A 305 -26.67 14.10 12.01
C HIS A 305 -27.05 15.58 11.76
N PRO A 306 -28.35 15.90 11.62
CA PRO A 306 -28.81 17.27 11.37
C PRO A 306 -28.45 18.24 12.51
N ASP A 307 -28.44 17.77 13.76
CA ASP A 307 -28.16 18.59 14.95
C ASP A 307 -26.68 18.59 15.37
N ARG A 308 -25.76 18.17 14.48
CA ARG A 308 -24.32 18.04 14.77
C ARG A 308 -23.69 19.33 15.33
N GLY A 309 -24.10 20.49 14.84
CA GLY A 309 -23.58 21.80 15.23
C GLY A 309 -23.90 22.15 16.69
N PRO A 310 -25.18 22.29 17.06
CA PRO A 310 -25.59 22.54 18.44
C PRO A 310 -25.05 21.50 19.43
N GLN A 311 -25.11 20.20 19.08
CA GLN A 311 -24.61 19.13 19.95
C GLN A 311 -23.10 19.25 20.20
N ALA A 312 -22.33 19.50 19.14
CA ALA A 312 -20.88 19.65 19.26
C ALA A 312 -20.49 20.89 20.08
N ALA A 313 -21.18 22.01 19.87
CA ALA A 313 -20.95 23.22 20.64
C ALA A 313 -21.29 23.05 22.13
N GLY A 314 -22.45 22.43 22.43
CA GLY A 314 -22.87 22.13 23.80
C GLY A 314 -21.89 21.21 24.51
N PHE A 315 -21.43 20.15 23.84
CA PHE A 315 -20.40 19.26 24.36
C PHE A 315 -19.09 20.01 24.62
N ALA A 316 -18.61 20.82 23.66
CA ALA A 316 -17.39 21.58 23.83
C ALA A 316 -17.47 22.59 24.99
N ALA A 317 -18.63 23.23 25.20
CA ALA A 317 -18.86 24.13 26.32
C ALA A 317 -18.78 23.38 27.67
N ALA A 318 -19.51 22.28 27.80
CA ALA A 318 -19.52 21.46 29.01
C ALA A 318 -18.13 20.88 29.31
N PHE A 319 -17.48 20.33 28.28
CA PHE A 319 -16.13 19.79 28.40
C PHE A 319 -15.14 20.86 28.90
N ARG A 320 -15.19 22.09 28.36
CA ARG A 320 -14.32 23.17 28.83
C ARG A 320 -14.58 23.57 30.27
N ALA A 321 -15.85 23.61 30.69
CA ALA A 321 -16.21 23.94 32.06
C ALA A 321 -15.68 22.91 33.06
N GLU A 322 -15.66 21.64 32.69
CA GLU A 322 -15.21 20.55 33.54
C GLU A 322 -13.68 20.36 33.52
N HIS A 323 -13.06 20.49 32.34
CA HIS A 323 -11.65 20.16 32.13
C HIS A 323 -10.70 21.37 32.17
N GLY A 324 -11.21 22.59 32.04
CA GLY A 324 -10.39 23.81 31.91
C GLY A 324 -9.75 24.01 30.53
N HIS A 325 -9.89 23.04 29.61
CA HIS A 325 -9.41 23.10 28.23
C HIS A 325 -10.46 22.52 27.26
N GLY A 326 -10.30 22.75 25.95
CA GLY A 326 -11.22 22.22 24.93
C GLY A 326 -10.98 20.74 24.64
N PRO A 327 -11.98 20.03 24.09
CA PRO A 327 -11.77 18.66 23.65
C PRO A 327 -10.87 18.62 22.41
N SER A 328 -10.12 17.53 22.25
CA SER A 328 -9.59 17.16 20.93
C SER A 328 -10.72 16.66 20.02
N TYR A 329 -10.47 16.59 18.71
CA TYR A 329 -11.47 16.05 17.77
C TYR A 329 -11.88 14.63 18.14
N GLY A 330 -10.91 13.82 18.63
CA GLY A 330 -11.19 12.46 19.09
C GLY A 330 -12.08 12.41 20.32
N GLN A 331 -11.88 13.32 21.28
CA GLN A 331 -12.70 13.39 22.49
C GLN A 331 -14.11 13.88 22.18
N LEU A 332 -14.26 14.89 21.31
CA LEU A 332 -15.55 15.38 20.85
C LEU A 332 -16.37 14.24 20.23
N CYS A 333 -15.82 13.58 19.21
CA CYS A 333 -16.56 12.51 18.53
C CYS A 333 -16.83 11.32 19.45
N LYS A 334 -15.90 10.96 20.34
CA LYS A 334 -16.13 9.89 21.31
C LYS A 334 -17.24 10.25 22.29
N GLY A 335 -17.26 11.49 22.80
CA GLY A 335 -18.26 11.97 23.75
C GLY A 335 -19.66 12.06 23.16
N LEU A 336 -19.77 12.37 21.86
CA LEU A 336 -21.02 12.38 21.12
C LEU A 336 -21.42 10.99 20.55
N GLY A 337 -20.61 9.95 20.78
CA GLY A 337 -20.87 8.60 20.28
C GLY A 337 -20.64 8.42 18.77
N TRP A 338 -19.99 9.37 18.09
CA TRP A 338 -19.72 9.32 16.66
C TRP A 338 -18.56 8.36 16.34
N LYS A 339 -18.87 7.29 15.61
CA LYS A 339 -17.90 6.25 15.20
C LYS A 339 -17.25 6.61 13.86
N LEU A 340 -16.28 7.53 13.89
CA LEU A 340 -15.60 8.04 12.70
C LEU A 340 -14.15 7.56 12.57
N SER A 341 -13.74 7.26 11.34
CA SER A 341 -12.32 7.06 10.98
C SER A 341 -11.52 8.35 11.22
N ARG A 342 -10.18 8.25 11.36
CA ARG A 342 -9.34 9.43 11.64
C ARG A 342 -9.48 10.52 10.58
N SER A 343 -9.48 10.15 9.31
CA SER A 343 -9.59 11.11 8.19
C SER A 343 -10.98 11.75 8.13
N LEU A 344 -12.05 10.97 8.31
CA LEU A 344 -13.41 11.50 8.32
C LEU A 344 -13.67 12.41 9.51
N ARG A 345 -13.09 12.09 10.68
CA ARG A 345 -13.20 12.91 11.88
C ARG A 345 -12.69 14.33 11.68
N GLY A 346 -11.50 14.48 11.07
CA GLY A 346 -10.95 15.81 10.78
C GLY A 346 -11.91 16.60 9.90
N PHE A 347 -12.37 15.97 8.82
CA PHE A 347 -13.29 16.60 7.86
C PHE A 347 -14.61 17.06 8.51
N VAL A 348 -15.24 16.19 9.32
CA VAL A 348 -16.47 16.53 10.07
C VAL A 348 -16.28 17.73 10.99
N VAL A 349 -15.21 17.74 11.79
CA VAL A 349 -14.99 18.84 12.74
C VAL A 349 -14.67 20.14 12.01
N HIS A 350 -13.91 20.10 10.91
CA HIS A 350 -13.65 21.27 10.09
C HIS A 350 -14.94 21.83 9.46
N GLY A 351 -15.88 20.98 9.04
CA GLY A 351 -17.21 21.42 8.59
C GLY A 351 -17.95 22.19 9.68
N ILE A 352 -18.02 21.65 10.89
CA ILE A 352 -18.69 22.30 12.04
C ILE A 352 -18.00 23.63 12.43
N VAL A 353 -16.67 23.71 12.28
CA VAL A 353 -15.92 24.96 12.48
C VAL A 353 -16.21 25.96 11.36
N ALA A 354 -16.30 25.53 10.10
CA ALA A 354 -16.62 26.39 8.96
C ALA A 354 -18.07 26.93 9.03
N GLU A 355 -18.98 26.17 9.64
CA GLU A 355 -20.35 26.59 9.95
C GLU A 355 -20.45 27.48 11.20
N ASP A 356 -19.32 27.86 11.82
CA ASP A 356 -19.25 28.74 13.02
C ASP A 356 -19.96 28.19 14.28
N TRP A 357 -20.32 26.90 14.30
CA TRP A 357 -20.81 26.23 15.52
C TRP A 357 -19.68 25.96 16.51
N LEU A 358 -18.51 25.62 16.01
CA LEU A 358 -17.27 25.52 16.77
C LEU A 358 -16.24 26.52 16.28
N THR A 359 -15.27 26.81 17.13
CA THR A 359 -14.05 27.51 16.72
C THR A 359 -12.86 26.90 17.43
N ASP A 360 -11.68 27.01 16.84
CA ASP A 360 -10.43 26.50 17.37
C ASP A 360 -9.34 27.59 17.37
N THR A 361 -8.10 27.17 17.54
CA THR A 361 -6.93 28.01 17.36
C THR A 361 -5.89 27.18 16.63
N SER A 362 -6.22 26.76 15.40
CA SER A 362 -5.30 25.97 14.57
C SER A 362 -3.91 26.63 14.47
N PRO A 363 -2.81 25.86 14.61
CA PRO A 363 -2.72 24.40 14.74
C PRO A 363 -2.74 23.87 16.19
N VAL A 364 -3.12 24.69 17.17
CA VAL A 364 -3.04 24.34 18.60
C VAL A 364 -4.08 23.27 18.97
N PRO A 365 -3.68 22.13 19.55
CA PRO A 365 -4.61 21.07 19.92
C PRO A 365 -5.42 21.38 21.19
N TRP A 366 -6.56 20.70 21.37
CA TRP A 366 -7.45 20.84 22.54
C TRP A 366 -8.07 22.23 22.72
N THR A 367 -8.27 22.99 21.64
CA THR A 367 -8.79 24.36 21.73
C THR A 367 -10.26 24.52 21.34
N LEU A 368 -10.94 23.44 20.95
CA LEU A 368 -12.34 23.50 20.54
C LEU A 368 -13.20 24.21 21.60
N ARG A 369 -14.02 25.15 21.14
CA ARG A 369 -14.95 25.94 21.97
C ARG A 369 -16.16 26.38 21.13
N PRO A 370 -17.27 26.80 21.76
CA PRO A 370 -18.43 27.32 21.04
C PRO A 370 -18.07 28.50 20.12
N GLY A 371 -18.47 28.40 18.85
CA GLY A 371 -18.33 29.45 17.86
C GLY A 371 -19.42 30.52 17.96
N ARG A 372 -19.49 31.42 16.97
CA ARG A 372 -20.42 32.57 17.00
C ARG A 372 -21.87 32.14 16.88
N VAL A 373 -22.16 31.17 16.01
CA VAL A 373 -23.52 30.63 15.83
C VAL A 373 -23.98 29.98 17.13
N ALA A 374 -23.15 29.17 17.77
CA ALA A 374 -23.46 28.58 19.07
C ALA A 374 -23.81 29.63 20.14
N GLN A 375 -23.04 30.73 20.21
CA GLN A 375 -23.29 31.81 21.17
C GLN A 375 -24.61 32.53 20.92
N ALA A 376 -24.98 32.75 19.65
CA ALA A 376 -26.28 33.33 19.30
C ALA A 376 -27.46 32.44 19.75
N HIS A 377 -27.24 31.12 19.81
CA HIS A 377 -28.17 30.13 20.33
C HIS A 377 -28.05 29.92 21.86
N GLY A 378 -27.33 30.79 22.58
CA GLY A 378 -27.18 30.72 24.04
C GLY A 378 -26.17 29.69 24.54
N ILE A 379 -25.44 29.02 23.64
CA ILE A 379 -24.38 28.05 23.98
C ILE A 379 -23.04 28.81 24.06
N ALA A 380 -22.70 29.32 25.25
CA ALA A 380 -21.49 30.10 25.49
C ALA A 380 -20.70 29.57 26.70
N LEU A 381 -19.42 29.98 26.79
CA LEU A 381 -18.60 29.64 27.96
C LEU A 381 -19.02 30.44 29.20
N PRO A 382 -18.83 29.87 30.41
CA PRO A 382 -19.04 30.60 31.67
C PRO A 382 -18.23 31.91 31.68
N GLY A 383 -18.92 33.05 31.81
CA GLY A 383 -18.32 34.39 31.77
C GLY A 383 -18.48 35.16 30.44
N GLN A 384 -18.74 34.48 29.33
CA GLN A 384 -19.07 35.14 28.05
C GLN A 384 -20.57 35.44 27.92
N ALA A 385 -21.43 34.56 28.45
CA ALA A 385 -22.89 34.76 28.48
C ALA A 385 -23.33 36.05 29.22
N ALA A 386 -22.52 36.53 30.17
CA ALA A 386 -22.81 37.75 30.95
C ALA A 386 -22.49 39.06 30.20
N ARG A 387 -21.75 39.02 29.08
CA ARG A 387 -21.38 40.21 28.30
C ARG A 387 -22.31 40.49 27.12
N THR A 388 -23.06 39.49 26.65
CA THR A 388 -24.02 39.62 25.53
C THR A 388 -25.40 40.13 25.96
N THR A 389 -25.67 40.23 27.26
CA THR A 389 -26.92 40.76 27.82
C THR A 389 -26.81 42.22 28.31
N ARG A 390 -25.81 42.98 27.84
CA ARG A 390 -25.66 44.42 28.11
C ARG A 390 -25.70 45.24 26.84
#